data_AF-A0A9D0NXW8-F1
#
_entry.id   AF-A0A9D0NXW8-F1
#
_cell.length_a   1.000
_cell.length_b   1.000
_cell.length_c   1.000
_cell.angle_alpha   90.00
_cell.angle_beta   90.00
_cell.angle_gamma   90.00
#
_symmetry.space_group_name_H-M   'P 1'
#
loop_
_entity.id
_entity.type
_entity.pdbx_description
1 polymer ?
#
loop_
_entity_poly.entity_id
_entity_poly.type
_entity_poly.pdbx_seq_one_letter_code
_entity_poly.pdbx_strand_id
1 'polypeptide(L)'
;MKDMPHQITLAKQWLARQRPRKYINQRISSYGLKHLAERWHRAQGTMPGTDCYVSNDALIAAARQLNYDVKPIPGSPNACLNIEIRERP
;
A
#
# COMPACT_ATOMS: atom_id res chain seq x y z
N MET A 1 17.22 -10.97 3.00
CA MET A 1 15.81 -10.71 2.63
C MET A 1 15.37 -9.50 3.45
N LYS A 2 14.93 -8.40 2.82
CA LYS A 2 14.44 -7.22 3.56
C LYS A 2 13.26 -7.63 4.44
N ASP A 3 13.14 -7.06 5.64
CA ASP A 3 12.19 -7.49 6.67
C ASP A 3 10.71 -7.28 6.24
N MET A 4 10.05 -8.36 5.83
CA MET A 4 8.66 -8.34 5.33
C MET A 4 7.64 -7.86 6.38
N PRO A 5 7.68 -8.30 7.65
CA PRO A 5 6.89 -7.73 8.74
C PRO A 5 6.96 -6.20 8.84
N HIS A 6 8.15 -5.61 8.69
CA HIS A 6 8.32 -4.16 8.71
C HIS A 6 7.56 -3.50 7.56
N GLN A 7 7.69 -4.03 6.34
CA GLN A 7 7.01 -3.49 5.15
C GLN A 7 5.48 -3.57 5.27
N ILE A 8 4.94 -4.66 5.85
CA ILE A 8 3.50 -4.79 6.12
C ILE A 8 3.04 -3.72 7.11
N THR A 9 3.84 -3.45 8.14
CA THR A 9 3.55 -2.40 9.13
C THR A 9 3.51 -1.02 8.48
N LEU A 10 4.50 -0.68 7.65
CA LEU A 10 4.53 0.57 6.89
C LEU A 10 3.32 0.70 5.96
N ALA A 11 2.99 -0.38 5.24
CA ALA A 11 1.82 -0.41 4.36
C ALA A 11 0.51 -0.21 5.14
N LYS A 12 0.35 -0.85 6.30
CA LYS A 12 -0.82 -0.67 7.17
C LYS A 12 -0.96 0.75 7.66
N GLN A 13 0.12 1.36 8.13
CA GLN A 13 0.12 2.74 8.62
C GLN A 13 -0.41 3.71 7.56
N TRP A 14 0.03 3.53 6.31
CA TRP A 14 -0.47 4.36 5.21
C TRP A 14 -1.92 4.01 4.81
N LEU A 15 -2.26 2.73 4.67
CA LEU A 15 -3.59 2.27 4.27
C LEU A 15 -4.69 2.61 5.29
N ALA A 16 -4.37 2.61 6.59
CA ALA A 16 -5.31 2.96 7.66
C ALA A 16 -5.77 4.42 7.62
N ARG A 17 -5.00 5.29 6.93
CA ARG A 17 -5.36 6.70 6.72
C ARG A 17 -6.26 6.90 5.50
N GLN A 18 -6.37 5.90 4.64
CA GLN A 18 -7.18 5.97 3.44
C GLN A 18 -8.62 5.55 3.75
N ARG A 19 -9.53 5.83 2.81
CA ARG A 19 -10.93 5.45 2.95
C ARG A 19 -11.25 4.25 2.06
N PRO A 20 -11.90 3.19 2.59
CA PRO A 20 -12.42 2.14 1.74
C PRO A 20 -13.60 2.66 0.88
N ARG A 21 -13.68 2.16 -0.36
CA ARG A 21 -14.78 2.41 -1.29
C ARG A 21 -15.69 1.18 -1.34
N LYS A 22 -16.93 1.39 -1.79
CA LYS A 22 -17.86 0.28 -2.06
C LYS A 22 -17.40 -0.61 -3.23
N TYR A 23 -16.63 -0.06 -4.18
CA TYR A 23 -16.22 -0.77 -5.39
C TYR A 23 -14.71 -0.69 -5.60
N ILE A 24 -14.15 -1.73 -6.22
CA ILE A 24 -12.75 -1.79 -6.64
C ILE A 24 -12.42 -0.61 -7.56
N ASN A 25 -11.37 0.13 -7.22
CA ASN A 25 -10.82 1.16 -8.08
C ASN A 25 -9.83 0.54 -9.07
N GLN A 26 -10.27 0.31 -10.31
CA GLN A 26 -9.43 -0.30 -11.34
C GLN A 26 -8.37 0.64 -11.93
N ARG A 27 -8.45 1.95 -11.63
CA ARG A 27 -7.50 2.93 -12.14
C ARG A 27 -6.18 2.97 -11.37
N ILE A 28 -6.13 2.33 -10.19
CA ILE A 28 -4.97 2.39 -9.30
C ILE A 28 -4.66 0.98 -8.80
N SER A 29 -3.51 0.47 -9.20
CA SER A 29 -3.01 -0.83 -8.76
C SER A 29 -2.18 -0.71 -7.48
N SER A 30 -1.97 -1.84 -6.82
CA SER A 30 -1.09 -2.03 -5.68
C SER A 30 0.33 -1.52 -5.95
N TYR A 31 0.81 -1.57 -7.20
CA TYR A 31 2.07 -0.97 -7.59
C TYR A 31 2.09 0.55 -7.44
N GLY A 32 1.03 1.25 -7.85
CA GLY A 32 0.92 2.69 -7.64
C GLY A 32 0.75 3.05 -6.17
N LEU A 33 -0.02 2.23 -5.44
CA LEU A 33 -0.29 2.43 -4.02
C LEU A 33 0.95 2.24 -3.14
N LYS A 34 1.79 1.23 -3.40
CA LYS A 34 3.05 1.07 -2.65
C LYS A 34 3.95 2.29 -2.79
N HIS A 35 4.06 2.86 -4.00
CA HIS A 35 4.87 4.06 -4.23
C HIS A 35 4.33 5.30 -3.50
N LEU A 36 3.00 5.41 -3.38
CA LEU A 36 2.38 6.45 -2.56
C LEU A 36 2.69 6.26 -1.07
N ALA A 37 2.62 5.03 -0.57
CA ALA A 37 3.01 4.73 0.81
C ALA A 37 4.48 5.03 1.08
N GLU A 38 5.39 4.61 0.20
CA GLU A 38 6.82 4.91 0.31
C GLU A 38 7.08 6.43 0.31
N ARG A 39 6.42 7.19 -0.58
CA ARG A 39 6.55 8.65 -0.61
C ARG A 39 6.03 9.30 0.66
N TRP A 40 4.89 8.84 1.18
CA TRP A 40 4.34 9.35 2.43
C TRP A 40 5.32 9.13 3.59
N HIS A 41 5.87 7.92 3.75
CA HIS A 41 6.86 7.64 4.80
C HIS A 41 8.12 8.50 4.68
N ARG A 42 8.67 8.65 3.47
CA ARG A 42 9.81 9.54 3.21
C ARG A 42 9.51 10.99 3.60
N ALA A 43 8.28 11.48 3.33
CA ALA A 43 7.88 12.85 3.66
C ALA A 43 7.68 13.08 5.17
N GLN A 44 7.41 12.04 5.96
CA GLN A 44 7.29 12.12 7.42
C GLN A 44 8.65 12.21 8.14
N GLY A 45 9.76 12.28 7.41
CA GLY A 45 11.08 12.45 8.01
C GLY A 45 11.60 11.20 8.72
N THR A 46 11.21 10.01 8.27
CA THR A 46 11.89 8.76 8.68
C THR A 46 13.40 8.96 8.59
N MET A 47 14.10 8.66 9.68
CA MET A 47 15.52 8.94 9.86
C MET A 47 16.34 8.54 8.63
N PRO A 48 17.38 9.30 8.25
CA PRO A 48 18.31 8.90 7.19
C PRO A 48 18.81 7.47 7.45
N GLY A 49 18.53 6.54 6.52
CA GLY A 49 18.87 5.12 6.64
C GLY A 49 17.71 4.18 6.97
N THR A 50 16.52 4.68 7.30
CA THR A 50 15.33 3.82 7.49
C THR A 50 14.71 3.45 6.15
N ASP A 51 14.66 2.15 5.85
CA ASP A 51 14.15 1.63 4.58
C ASP A 51 12.62 1.80 4.51
N CYS A 52 12.15 2.87 3.86
CA CYS A 52 10.72 3.13 3.62
C CYS A 52 10.10 2.22 2.56
N TYR A 53 10.86 1.24 2.06
CA TYR A 53 10.44 0.35 0.99
C TYR A 53 9.21 -0.46 1.39
N VAL A 54 8.26 -0.55 0.47
CA VAL A 54 7.08 -1.42 0.60
C VAL A 54 7.02 -2.28 -0.64
N SER A 55 7.17 -3.60 -0.49
CA SER A 55 6.94 -4.52 -1.60
C SER A 55 5.45 -4.55 -1.99
N ASN A 56 5.18 -4.98 -3.22
CA ASN A 56 3.80 -5.14 -3.68
C ASN A 56 3.03 -6.16 -2.83
N ASP A 57 3.68 -7.26 -2.46
CA ASP A 57 3.09 -8.32 -1.65
C ASP A 57 2.81 -7.85 -0.22
N ALA A 58 3.70 -7.02 0.36
CA ALA A 58 3.48 -6.43 1.68
C ALA A 58 2.25 -5.52 1.68
N LEU A 59 2.07 -4.71 0.63
CA LEU A 59 0.88 -3.86 0.50
C LEU A 59 -0.40 -4.70 0.37
N ILE A 60 -0.39 -5.73 -0.48
CA ILE A 60 -1.56 -6.62 -0.66
C ILE A 60 -1.90 -7.34 0.66
N ALA A 61 -0.89 -7.85 1.37
CA ALA A 61 -1.08 -8.50 2.66
C ALA A 61 -1.66 -7.52 3.70
N ALA A 62 -1.13 -6.30 3.78
CA ALA A 62 -1.64 -5.25 4.66
C ALA A 62 -3.10 -4.87 4.34
N ALA A 63 -3.44 -4.73 3.06
CA ALA A 63 -4.80 -4.43 2.61
C ALA A 63 -5.80 -5.51 3.04
N ARG A 64 -5.45 -6.79 2.87
CA ARG A 64 -6.28 -7.91 3.34
C ARG A 64 -6.47 -7.88 4.86
N GLN A 65 -5.39 -7.59 5.61
CA GLN A 65 -5.47 -7.49 7.08
C GLN A 65 -6.29 -6.29 7.57
N LEU A 66 -6.51 -5.28 6.72
CA LEU A 66 -7.37 -4.12 6.98
C LEU A 66 -8.76 -4.25 6.34
N ASN A 67 -9.14 -5.44 5.87
CA ASN A 67 -10.44 -5.75 5.25
C ASN A 67 -10.77 -4.92 3.99
N TYR A 68 -9.75 -4.52 3.22
CA TYR A 68 -9.97 -4.03 1.85
C TYR A 68 -10.27 -5.20 0.91
N ASP A 69 -11.15 -4.97 -0.06
CA ASP A 69 -11.33 -5.88 -1.19
C ASP A 69 -10.12 -5.77 -2.11
N VAL A 70 -9.56 -6.93 -2.45
CA VAL A 70 -8.38 -7.04 -3.32
C VAL A 70 -8.73 -7.86 -4.53
N LYS A 71 -8.64 -7.26 -5.72
CA LYS A 71 -8.85 -7.93 -7.01
C LYS A 71 -7.52 -8.08 -7.75
N PRO A 72 -6.95 -9.30 -7.90
CA PRO A 72 -5.76 -9.52 -8.70
C PRO A 72 -5.91 -9.05 -10.15
N ILE A 73 -4.83 -8.56 -10.75
CA ILE A 73 -4.77 -8.24 -12.18
C ILE A 73 -4.21 -9.48 -12.91
N PRO A 74 -4.97 -10.08 -13.85
CA PRO A 74 -4.51 -11.27 -14.58
C PRO A 74 -3.16 -11.04 -15.27
N GLY A 75 -2.24 -12.00 -15.14
CA GLY A 75 -0.90 -11.92 -15.73
C GLY A 75 0.05 -10.92 -15.05
N SER A 76 -0.32 -10.35 -13.90
CA SER A 76 0.49 -9.39 -13.15
C SER A 76 0.60 -9.79 -11.67
N PRO A 77 1.72 -9.49 -10.99
CA PRO A 77 1.79 -9.60 -9.54
C PRO A 77 0.89 -8.57 -8.82
N ASN A 78 0.35 -7.58 -9.55
CA ASN A 78 -0.38 -6.46 -8.98
C ASN A 78 -1.87 -6.79 -8.74
N ALA A 79 -2.51 -6.01 -7.87
CA ALA A 79 -3.94 -6.08 -7.60
C ALA A 79 -4.57 -4.67 -7.54
N CYS A 80 -5.86 -4.56 -7.81
CA CYS A 80 -6.64 -3.35 -7.57
C CYS A 80 -7.39 -3.46 -6.23
N LEU A 81 -7.53 -2.34 -5.53
CA LEU A 81 -8.16 -2.28 -4.21
C LEU A 81 -9.44 -1.43 -4.24
N ASN A 82 -10.38 -1.69 -3.33
CA ASN A 82 -11.52 -0.80 -3.07
C ASN A 82 -11.10 0.41 -2.22
N ILE A 83 -10.22 1.27 -2.75
CA ILE A 83 -9.63 2.38 -2.00
C ILE A 83 -9.89 3.75 -2.65
N GLU A 84 -10.19 4.73 -1.80
CA GLU A 84 -10.19 6.16 -2.09
C GLU A 84 -8.98 6.80 -1.41
N ILE A 85 -8.04 7.27 -2.23
CA ILE A 85 -6.84 7.96 -1.74
C ILE A 85 -7.25 9.36 -1.30
N ARG A 86 -7.11 9.65 0.00
CA ARG A 86 -7.42 10.97 0.56
C ARG A 86 -6.20 11.88 0.60
N GLU A 87 -5.04 11.30 0.88
CA GLU A 87 -3.78 12.03 0.94
C GLU A 87 -2.93 11.64 -0.26
N ARG A 88 -2.90 12.52 -1.26
CA ARG A 88 -1.80 12.52 -2.23
C ARG A 88 -0.71 13.39 -1.62
N PRO A 89 0.53 12.88 -1.45
CA PRO A 89 1.64 13.73 -1.07
C PRO A 89 1.84 14.84 -2.10
#